data_AF-A0A849UN34-F1
#
_entry.id   AF-A0A849UN34-F1
#
_cell.length_a   1.000
_cell.length_b   1.000
_cell.length_c   1.000
_cell.angle_alpha   90.00
_cell.angle_beta   90.00
_cell.angle_gamma   90.00
#
_symmetry.space_group_name_H-M   'P 1'
#
loop_
_entity.id
_entity.type
_entity.pdbx_description
1 polymer ?
#
loop_
_entity_poly.entity_id
_entity_poly.type
_entity_poly.pdbx_seq_one_letter_code
_entity_poly.pdbx_strand_id
1 'polypeptide(L)'
;MAKGRFSQVKGTKDFMVAAVFCGFLCVWSIRDAWFPTEKVLKRHPLEIPVPFKVSGVVKDILVKPGDEIKGNAVPLASLYDEGYRAKVTEAEAAFEAAKAAKDAAVEEKLSVLMKARSDLEACNAKNADVTWTTTHGEEILRGVVTRILVVPSTHIEAGVPVLMVKPTDTFYLFNKTLALLTFLGMIVALIFHGISAR
;
A
#
# COMPACT_ATOMS: atom_id res chain seq x y z
N MET A 1 16.00 -54.05 -18.68
CA MET A 1 15.21 -54.13 -17.43
C MET A 1 16.00 -53.46 -16.30
N ALA A 2 15.80 -52.17 -16.06
CA ALA A 2 16.43 -51.47 -14.94
C ALA A 2 15.56 -51.63 -13.68
N LYS A 3 15.61 -52.82 -13.06
CA LYS A 3 14.96 -53.06 -11.77
C LYS A 3 15.80 -52.44 -10.65
N GLY A 4 15.24 -51.45 -9.97
CA GLY A 4 15.37 -51.28 -8.52
C GLY A 4 16.66 -50.64 -7.99
N ARG A 5 16.86 -49.33 -8.20
CA ARG A 5 17.69 -48.51 -7.29
C ARG A 5 16.89 -47.83 -6.18
N PHE A 6 15.55 -47.93 -6.22
CA PHE A 6 14.65 -47.30 -5.25
C PHE A 6 14.15 -48.27 -4.15
N SER A 7 14.51 -49.55 -4.19
CA SER A 7 14.02 -50.58 -3.24
C SER A 7 14.71 -50.57 -1.87
N GLN A 8 15.61 -49.61 -1.61
CA GLN A 8 16.33 -49.49 -0.33
C GLN A 8 15.98 -48.22 0.47
N VAL A 9 14.97 -47.44 0.06
CA VAL A 9 14.57 -46.26 0.83
C VAL A 9 13.71 -46.70 2.01
N LYS A 10 14.36 -46.93 3.16
CA LYS A 10 13.76 -47.34 4.43
C LYS A 10 13.09 -46.14 5.15
N GLY A 11 12.20 -45.44 4.45
CA GLY A 11 11.61 -44.16 4.86
C GLY A 11 10.14 -44.03 4.48
N THR A 12 9.32 -45.05 4.70
CA THR A 12 7.87 -45.00 4.40
C THR A 12 7.12 -43.96 5.24
N LYS A 13 7.56 -43.73 6.49
CA LYS A 13 6.95 -42.72 7.39
C LYS A 13 7.33 -41.30 7.03
N ASP A 14 8.54 -41.07 6.55
CA ASP A 14 9.06 -39.72 6.28
C ASP A 14 8.31 -39.05 5.12
N PHE A 15 7.98 -39.80 4.06
CA PHE A 15 7.16 -39.28 2.95
C PHE A 15 5.72 -38.97 3.38
N MET A 16 5.15 -39.76 4.29
CA MET A 16 3.82 -39.46 4.86
C MET A 16 3.86 -38.19 5.70
N VAL A 17 4.86 -38.05 6.57
CA VAL A 17 5.05 -36.84 7.39
C VAL A 17 5.26 -35.62 6.50
N ALA A 18 6.07 -35.72 5.45
CA ALA A 18 6.27 -34.66 4.48
C ALA A 18 4.97 -34.28 3.75
N ALA A 19 4.16 -35.26 3.32
CA ALA A 19 2.87 -35.01 2.68
C ALA A 19 1.90 -34.27 3.62
N VAL A 20 1.80 -34.71 4.88
CA VAL A 20 0.95 -34.05 5.89
C VAL A 20 1.43 -32.62 6.16
N PHE A 21 2.74 -32.41 6.30
CA PHE A 21 3.31 -31.09 6.52
C PHE A 21 3.07 -30.15 5.33
N CYS A 22 3.32 -30.61 4.11
CA CYS A 22 3.04 -29.87 2.88
C CYS A 22 1.53 -29.57 2.72
N GLY A 23 0.66 -30.52 3.07
CA GLY A 23 -0.79 -30.33 3.07
C GLY A 23 -1.22 -29.24 4.05
N PHE A 24 -0.68 -29.25 5.27
CA PHE A 24 -0.94 -28.21 6.26
C PHE A 24 -0.47 -26.83 5.79
N LEU A 25 0.77 -26.74 5.27
CA LEU A 25 1.30 -25.49 4.71
C LEU A 25 0.46 -24.99 3.53
N CYS A 26 0.03 -25.88 2.64
CA CYS A 26 -0.81 -25.54 1.51
C CYS A 26 -2.14 -24.91 1.96
N VAL A 27 -2.82 -25.54 2.92
CA VAL A 27 -4.08 -25.02 3.47
C VAL A 27 -3.86 -23.68 4.17
N TRP A 28 -2.79 -23.57 4.96
CA TRP A 28 -2.43 -22.33 5.63
C TRP A 28 -2.16 -21.18 4.64
N SER A 29 -1.39 -21.44 3.58
CA SER A 29 -1.11 -20.47 2.53
C SER A 29 -2.34 -20.08 1.72
N ILE A 30 -3.24 -21.02 1.43
CA ILE A 30 -4.51 -20.71 0.74
C ILE A 30 -5.37 -19.78 1.59
N ARG A 31 -5.47 -20.08 2.89
CA ARG A 31 -6.23 -19.25 3.84
C ARG A 31 -5.71 -17.81 3.80
N ASP A 32 -4.42 -17.60 3.99
CA ASP A 32 -3.87 -16.24 4.10
C ASP A 32 -3.77 -15.52 2.73
N ALA A 33 -3.74 -16.24 1.60
CA ALA A 33 -3.67 -15.65 0.26
C ALA A 33 -5.03 -15.27 -0.36
N TRP A 34 -6.07 -16.11 -0.20
CA TRP A 34 -7.39 -15.88 -0.80
C TRP A 34 -8.43 -15.41 0.21
N PHE A 35 -8.27 -15.78 1.48
CA PHE A 35 -9.21 -15.46 2.55
C PHE A 35 -8.48 -14.82 3.74
N PRO A 36 -7.79 -13.68 3.51
CA PRO A 36 -6.94 -13.08 4.52
C PRO A 36 -7.75 -12.71 5.77
N THR A 37 -7.22 -13.09 6.92
CA THR A 37 -7.80 -12.71 8.21
C THR A 37 -7.65 -11.20 8.44
N GLU A 38 -8.45 -10.62 9.34
CA GLU A 38 -8.35 -9.18 9.68
C GLU A 38 -6.94 -8.75 10.09
N LYS A 39 -6.20 -9.64 10.76
CA LYS A 39 -4.80 -9.39 11.16
C LYS A 39 -3.89 -9.23 9.94
N VAL A 40 -4.12 -10.04 8.90
CA VAL A 40 -3.37 -9.96 7.64
C VAL A 40 -3.78 -8.72 6.87
N LEU A 41 -5.08 -8.43 6.75
CA LEU A 41 -5.58 -7.23 6.07
C LEU A 41 -5.07 -5.93 6.70
N LYS A 42 -4.90 -5.88 8.02
CA LYS A 42 -4.29 -4.73 8.71
C LYS A 42 -2.82 -4.51 8.34
N ARG A 43 -2.08 -5.57 8.02
CA ARG A 43 -0.65 -5.51 7.64
C ARG A 43 -0.43 -5.41 6.13
N HIS A 44 -1.37 -5.96 5.37
CA HIS A 44 -1.32 -6.13 3.93
C HIS A 44 -2.70 -5.74 3.33
N PRO A 45 -3.07 -4.46 3.35
CA PRO A 45 -4.37 -4.02 2.82
C PRO A 45 -4.46 -4.27 1.31
N LEU A 46 -5.63 -4.70 0.84
CA LEU A 46 -5.86 -4.96 -0.59
C LEU A 46 -6.09 -3.68 -1.40
N GLU A 47 -6.65 -2.65 -0.76
CA GLU A 47 -6.87 -1.33 -1.35
C GLU A 47 -6.58 -0.27 -0.28
N ILE A 48 -5.87 0.79 -0.66
CA ILE A 48 -5.54 1.92 0.19
C ILE A 48 -6.30 3.13 -0.32
N PRO A 49 -7.18 3.73 0.50
CA PRO A 49 -7.78 5.02 0.18
C PRO A 49 -6.73 6.13 0.28
N VAL A 50 -6.71 7.02 -0.71
CA VAL A 50 -5.86 8.21 -0.70
C VAL A 50 -6.73 9.45 -0.39
N PRO A 51 -6.71 9.95 0.86
CA PRO A 51 -7.44 11.15 1.25
C PRO A 51 -6.64 12.42 1.03
N PHE A 52 -7.33 13.55 0.88
CA PHE A 52 -6.72 14.88 1.00
C PHE A 52 -6.65 15.33 2.46
N LYS A 53 -5.61 16.10 2.80
CA LYS A 53 -5.44 16.67 4.15
C LYS A 53 -6.27 17.94 4.36
N VAL A 54 -6.66 18.62 3.29
CA VAL A 54 -7.39 19.89 3.31
C VAL A 54 -8.63 19.81 2.43
N SER A 55 -9.69 20.51 2.82
CA SER A 55 -10.91 20.63 2.02
C SER A 55 -10.70 21.56 0.83
N GLY A 56 -11.31 21.28 -0.31
CA GLY A 56 -11.20 22.15 -1.47
C GLY A 56 -11.92 21.60 -2.70
N VAL A 57 -11.81 22.32 -3.82
CA VAL A 57 -12.37 21.88 -5.10
C VAL A 57 -11.29 21.14 -5.88
N VAL A 58 -11.61 19.95 -6.40
CA VAL A 58 -10.69 19.16 -7.23
C VAL A 58 -10.47 19.89 -8.56
N LYS A 59 -9.22 20.26 -8.83
CA LYS A 59 -8.81 20.88 -10.08
C LYS A 59 -8.65 19.82 -11.16
N ASP A 60 -7.64 18.97 -10.99
CA ASP A 60 -7.31 17.91 -11.95
C ASP A 60 -6.89 16.63 -11.25
N ILE A 61 -7.24 15.50 -11.87
CA ILE A 61 -6.79 14.16 -11.49
C ILE A 61 -5.77 13.74 -12.53
N LEU A 62 -4.51 13.64 -12.11
CA LEU A 62 -3.36 13.44 -13.00
C LEU A 62 -3.12 11.96 -13.35
N VAL A 63 -3.88 11.07 -12.74
CA VAL A 63 -3.76 9.61 -12.88
C VAL A 63 -5.05 9.01 -13.41
N LYS A 64 -4.92 7.97 -14.24
CA LYS A 64 -6.04 7.19 -14.77
C LYS A 64 -6.16 5.85 -14.04
N PRO A 65 -7.35 5.23 -14.03
CA PRO A 65 -7.49 3.86 -13.56
C PRO A 65 -6.58 2.93 -14.38
N GLY A 66 -5.79 2.10 -13.70
CA GLY A 66 -4.80 1.22 -14.30
C GLY A 66 -3.37 1.79 -14.36
N ASP A 67 -3.17 3.07 -14.04
CA ASP A 67 -1.82 3.64 -13.99
C ASP A 67 -1.02 3.08 -12.80
N GLU A 68 0.25 2.78 -13.06
CA GLU A 68 1.18 2.27 -12.06
C GLU A 68 1.92 3.42 -11.38
N ILE A 69 1.77 3.51 -10.06
CA ILE A 69 2.39 4.51 -9.20
C ILE A 69 3.71 3.94 -8.70
N LYS A 70 4.83 4.42 -9.29
CA LYS A 70 6.20 4.08 -8.88
C LYS A 70 6.89 5.29 -8.25
N GLY A 71 7.15 5.22 -6.96
CA GLY A 71 8.11 6.10 -6.30
C GLY A 71 7.54 7.32 -5.60
N ASN A 72 8.47 8.10 -5.03
CA ASN A 72 8.18 9.22 -4.16
C ASN A 72 7.74 10.46 -4.95
N ALA A 73 6.73 11.15 -4.43
CA ALA A 73 6.30 12.50 -4.84
C ALA A 73 5.62 12.67 -6.21
N VAL A 74 5.03 11.63 -6.80
CA VAL A 74 4.14 11.83 -7.96
C VAL A 74 2.85 12.52 -7.46
N PRO A 75 2.44 13.65 -8.04
CA PRO A 75 1.17 14.28 -7.74
C PRO A 75 0.04 13.42 -8.32
N LEU A 76 -0.84 12.92 -7.45
CA LEU A 76 -1.96 12.06 -7.86
C LEU A 76 -3.18 12.88 -8.25
N ALA A 77 -3.47 13.91 -7.45
CA ALA A 77 -4.56 14.84 -7.68
C ALA A 77 -4.23 16.20 -7.05
N SER A 78 -4.76 17.27 -7.64
CA SER A 78 -4.56 18.64 -7.19
C SER A 78 -5.89 19.33 -6.90
N LEU A 79 -5.89 20.16 -5.86
CA LEU A 79 -6.99 21.09 -5.57
C LEU A 79 -6.72 22.43 -6.25
N TYR A 80 -7.77 23.23 -6.43
CA TYR A 80 -7.62 24.63 -6.83
C TYR A 80 -6.82 25.39 -5.79
N ASP A 81 -5.70 25.96 -6.22
CA ASP A 81 -4.65 26.53 -5.38
C ASP A 81 -4.72 28.05 -5.25
N GLU A 82 -5.51 28.74 -6.07
CA GLU A 82 -5.58 30.21 -6.10
C GLU A 82 -5.97 30.81 -4.75
N GLY A 83 -6.97 30.23 -4.06
CA GLY A 83 -7.38 30.68 -2.73
C GLY A 83 -6.35 30.43 -1.63
N TYR A 84 -5.50 29.41 -1.78
CA TYR A 84 -4.43 29.09 -0.83
C TYR A 84 -3.17 29.93 -1.09
N ARG A 85 -2.85 30.18 -2.37
CA ARG A 85 -1.78 31.10 -2.77
C ARG A 85 -2.03 32.51 -2.25
N ALA A 86 -3.27 32.99 -2.36
CA ALA A 86 -3.66 34.30 -1.82
C ALA A 86 -3.37 34.39 -0.29
N LYS A 87 -3.78 33.37 0.48
CA LYS A 87 -3.52 33.30 1.93
C LYS A 87 -2.02 33.27 2.28
N VAL A 88 -1.21 32.60 1.47
CA VAL A 88 0.26 32.58 1.64
C VAL A 88 0.84 33.96 1.37
N THR A 89 0.44 34.61 0.29
CA THR A 89 0.92 35.97 -0.04
C THR A 89 0.51 37.01 1.01
N GLU A 90 -0.69 36.89 1.57
CA GLU A 90 -1.16 37.74 2.69
C GLU A 90 -0.35 37.49 3.96
N ALA A 91 -0.07 36.22 4.29
CA ALA A 91 0.74 35.85 5.46
C ALA A 91 2.21 36.29 5.31
N GLU A 92 2.80 36.19 4.11
CA GLU A 92 4.13 36.70 3.79
C GLU A 92 4.21 38.23 3.93
N ALA A 93 3.24 38.95 3.39
CA ALA A 93 3.16 40.40 3.54
C ALA A 93 3.01 40.83 5.02
N ALA A 94 2.20 40.11 5.79
CA ALA A 94 2.01 40.37 7.22
C ALA A 94 3.28 40.10 8.05
N PHE A 95 4.07 39.08 7.68
CA PHE A 95 5.35 38.75 8.30
C PHE A 95 6.42 39.81 8.01
N GLU A 96 6.59 40.21 6.74
CA GLU A 96 7.56 41.24 6.37
C GLU A 96 7.24 42.60 7.01
N ALA A 97 5.95 42.95 7.13
CA ALA A 97 5.53 44.15 7.86
C ALA A 97 5.89 44.10 9.37
N ALA A 98 5.73 42.94 10.03
CA ALA A 98 6.07 42.78 11.45
C ALA A 98 7.58 42.77 11.70
N LYS A 99 8.35 42.18 10.77
CA LYS A 99 9.80 42.17 10.79
C LYS A 99 10.38 43.58 10.60
N ALA A 100 9.79 44.37 9.70
CA ALA A 100 10.14 45.77 9.51
C ALA A 100 9.80 46.63 10.75
N ALA A 101 8.70 46.34 11.43
CA ALA A 101 8.29 47.02 12.67
C ALA A 101 9.08 46.58 13.92
N LYS A 102 9.90 45.52 13.83
CA LYS A 102 10.56 44.86 14.99
C LYS A 102 9.59 44.50 16.12
N ASP A 103 8.37 44.11 15.74
CA ASP A 103 7.32 43.74 16.68
C ASP A 103 7.60 42.38 17.35
N ALA A 104 7.19 42.22 18.61
CA ALA A 104 7.30 40.95 19.33
C ALA A 104 6.38 39.84 18.73
N ALA A 105 5.41 40.21 17.90
CA ALA A 105 4.48 39.30 17.23
C ALA A 105 5.06 38.61 15.96
N VAL A 106 6.35 38.79 15.66
CA VAL A 106 7.02 38.15 14.52
C VAL A 106 6.94 36.62 14.60
N GLU A 107 7.06 36.02 15.79
CA GLU A 107 6.94 34.57 15.98
C GLU A 107 5.52 34.05 15.69
N GLU A 108 4.50 34.77 16.13
CA GLU A 108 3.10 34.42 15.88
C GLU A 108 2.80 34.47 14.37
N LYS A 109 3.21 35.53 13.68
CA LYS A 109 3.02 35.68 12.23
C LYS A 109 3.85 34.69 11.42
N LEU A 110 5.04 34.30 11.90
CA LEU A 110 5.82 33.22 11.30
C LEU A 110 5.08 31.88 11.38
N SER A 111 4.43 31.59 12.52
CA SER A 111 3.64 30.36 12.67
C SER A 111 2.43 30.32 11.72
N VAL A 112 1.79 31.48 11.47
CA VAL A 112 0.69 31.62 10.51
C VAL A 112 1.18 31.41 9.07
N LEU A 113 2.34 31.97 8.71
CA LEU A 113 2.96 31.78 7.39
C LEU A 113 3.34 30.32 7.17
N MET A 114 3.96 29.68 8.18
CA MET A 114 4.29 28.25 8.12
C MET A 114 3.04 27.38 7.93
N LYS A 115 1.95 27.70 8.63
CA LYS A 115 0.67 27.00 8.47
C LYS A 115 0.09 27.21 7.07
N ALA A 116 0.05 28.44 6.57
CA ALA A 116 -0.46 28.75 5.23
C ALA A 116 0.36 28.05 4.12
N ARG A 117 1.69 27.99 4.28
CA ARG A 117 2.58 27.26 3.36
C ARG A 117 2.35 25.74 3.42
N SER A 118 2.17 25.20 4.63
CA SER A 118 1.81 23.79 4.81
C SER A 118 0.45 23.45 4.18
N ASP A 119 -0.54 24.34 4.30
CA ASP A 119 -1.87 24.17 3.70
C ASP A 119 -1.79 24.21 2.16
N LEU A 120 -0.94 25.08 1.59
CA LEU A 120 -0.68 25.13 0.15
C LEU A 120 0.02 23.86 -0.36
N GLU A 121 0.99 23.34 0.40
CA GLU A 121 1.63 22.06 0.07
C GLU A 121 0.61 20.90 0.14
N ALA A 122 -0.31 20.94 1.11
CA ALA A 122 -1.39 19.98 1.29
C ALA A 122 -2.49 20.05 0.21
N CYS A 123 -2.54 21.11 -0.61
CA CYS A 123 -3.45 21.20 -1.76
C CYS A 123 -3.10 20.20 -2.87
N ASN A 124 -1.89 19.64 -2.85
CA ASN A 124 -1.47 18.59 -3.76
C ASN A 124 -1.40 17.27 -3.00
N ALA A 125 -2.23 16.29 -3.37
CA ALA A 125 -2.08 14.94 -2.84
C ALA A 125 -0.88 14.27 -3.53
N LYS A 126 0.22 14.09 -2.80
CA LYS A 126 1.40 13.37 -3.29
C LYS A 126 1.45 11.97 -2.69
N ASN A 127 2.10 11.04 -3.39
CA ASN A 127 2.34 9.68 -2.86
C ASN A 127 3.02 9.64 -1.49
N ALA A 128 3.87 10.63 -1.20
CA ALA A 128 4.61 10.71 0.05
C ALA A 128 3.72 11.01 1.27
N ASP A 129 2.50 11.51 1.04
CA ASP A 129 1.54 11.81 2.10
C ASP A 129 0.80 10.58 2.61
N VAL A 130 0.86 9.46 1.88
CA VAL A 130 0.20 8.20 2.23
C VAL A 130 1.26 7.15 2.48
N THR A 131 1.66 7.04 3.76
CA THR A 131 2.46 5.93 4.24
C THR A 131 1.56 4.85 4.83
N TRP A 132 1.96 3.59 4.68
CA TRP A 132 1.24 2.47 5.26
C TRP A 132 2.21 1.50 5.92
N THR A 133 1.75 0.83 6.98
CA THR A 133 2.57 -0.09 7.77
C THR A 133 2.64 -1.44 7.08
N THR A 134 3.84 -1.83 6.66
CA THR A 134 4.15 -3.16 6.11
C THR A 134 4.86 -4.01 7.16
N THR A 135 5.10 -5.29 6.82
CA THR A 135 6.02 -6.16 7.58
C THR A 135 7.47 -5.66 7.62
N HIS A 136 7.85 -4.73 6.75
CA HIS A 136 9.21 -4.17 6.66
C HIS A 136 9.33 -2.73 7.20
N GLY A 137 8.23 -2.17 7.75
CA GLY A 137 8.18 -0.80 8.27
C GLY A 137 7.15 0.07 7.53
N GLU A 138 7.19 1.38 7.73
CA GLU A 138 6.37 2.32 6.96
C GLU A 138 6.89 2.41 5.53
N GLU A 139 6.07 1.99 4.57
CA GLU A 139 6.38 2.13 3.14
C GLU A 139 5.56 3.25 2.51
N ILE A 140 6.19 3.90 1.53
CA ILE A 140 5.56 4.86 0.64
C ILE A 140 4.60 4.10 -0.28
N LEU A 141 3.46 4.73 -0.60
CA LEU A 141 2.49 4.19 -1.55
C LEU A 141 3.13 3.82 -2.90
N ARG A 142 3.07 2.53 -3.24
CA ARG A 142 3.42 1.96 -4.55
C ARG A 142 2.32 1.01 -4.95
N GLY A 143 1.80 1.11 -6.16
CA GLY A 143 0.62 0.34 -6.52
C GLY A 143 0.00 0.74 -7.84
N VAL A 144 -1.17 0.18 -8.12
CA VAL A 144 -1.96 0.49 -9.31
C VAL A 144 -3.24 1.19 -8.91
N VAL A 145 -3.57 2.29 -9.58
CA VAL A 145 -4.84 2.98 -9.36
C VAL A 145 -5.98 2.06 -9.77
N THR A 146 -6.85 1.71 -8.83
CA THR A 146 -7.96 0.80 -9.08
C THR A 146 -9.20 1.56 -9.51
N ARG A 147 -9.58 2.58 -8.73
CA ARG A 147 -10.75 3.40 -9.01
C ARG A 147 -10.57 4.83 -8.52
N ILE A 148 -11.17 5.75 -9.26
CA ILE A 148 -11.31 7.16 -8.91
C ILE A 148 -12.71 7.34 -8.35
N LEU A 149 -12.82 7.96 -7.17
CA LEU A 149 -14.09 8.12 -6.44
C LEU A 149 -14.74 9.48 -6.68
N VAL A 150 -14.01 10.44 -7.27
CA VAL A 150 -14.43 11.84 -7.36
C VAL A 150 -14.28 12.35 -8.79
N VAL A 151 -15.20 13.23 -9.19
CA VAL A 151 -15.21 13.90 -10.49
C VAL A 151 -14.49 15.27 -10.36
N PRO A 152 -13.75 15.73 -11.38
CA PRO A 152 -13.21 17.09 -11.38
C PRO A 152 -14.29 18.15 -11.09
N SER A 153 -13.89 19.27 -10.50
CA SER A 153 -14.78 20.37 -10.07
C SER A 153 -15.73 20.04 -8.91
N THR A 154 -15.58 18.88 -8.26
CA THR A 154 -16.34 18.54 -7.05
C THR A 154 -15.65 19.10 -5.81
N HIS A 155 -16.42 19.62 -4.85
CA HIS A 155 -15.92 20.01 -3.54
C HIS A 155 -15.75 18.77 -2.65
N ILE A 156 -14.58 18.64 -2.02
CA ILE A 156 -14.27 17.56 -1.09
C ILE A 156 -13.87 18.12 0.27
N GLU A 157 -14.23 17.41 1.33
CA GLU A 157 -13.79 17.71 2.69
C GLU A 157 -12.46 17.01 3.01
N ALA A 158 -11.70 17.58 3.95
CA ALA A 158 -10.48 16.96 4.47
C ALA A 158 -10.77 15.55 5.00
N GLY A 159 -9.91 14.59 4.64
CA GLY A 159 -10.04 13.19 5.03
C GLY A 159 -10.90 12.34 4.09
N VAL A 160 -11.62 12.94 3.14
CA VAL A 160 -12.41 12.17 2.16
C VAL A 160 -11.48 11.53 1.13
N PRO A 161 -11.60 10.21 0.88
CA PRO A 161 -10.76 9.51 -0.08
C PRO A 161 -11.16 9.85 -1.52
N VAL A 162 -10.17 10.16 -2.35
CA VAL A 162 -10.41 10.57 -3.74
C VAL A 162 -10.14 9.45 -4.74
N LEU A 163 -9.22 8.56 -4.40
CA LEU A 163 -8.88 7.41 -5.23
C LEU A 163 -8.49 6.22 -4.36
N MET A 164 -8.63 5.04 -4.94
CA MET A 164 -8.21 3.78 -4.33
C MET A 164 -7.02 3.23 -5.09
N VAL A 165 -5.94 2.95 -4.37
CA VAL A 165 -4.74 2.32 -4.92
C VAL A 165 -4.65 0.90 -4.39
N LYS A 166 -4.42 -0.05 -5.30
CA LYS A 166 -4.05 -1.41 -4.93
C LYS A 166 -2.54 -1.45 -4.74
N PRO A 167 -2.03 -1.65 -3.51
CA PRO A 167 -0.60 -1.65 -3.28
C PRO A 167 0.08 -2.82 -3.99
N THR A 168 1.31 -2.59 -4.45
CA THR A 168 2.17 -3.65 -4.98
C THR A 168 2.77 -4.42 -3.81
N ASP A 169 2.03 -5.39 -3.29
CA ASP A 169 2.47 -6.23 -2.19
C ASP A 169 2.87 -7.63 -2.67
N THR A 170 4.06 -8.08 -2.25
CA THR A 170 4.59 -9.41 -2.57
C THR A 170 3.99 -10.50 -1.68
N PHE A 171 3.41 -10.18 -0.53
CA PHE A 171 2.88 -11.13 0.44
C PHE A 171 1.84 -12.08 -0.17
N TYR A 172 0.84 -11.53 -0.86
CA TYR A 172 -0.22 -12.32 -1.48
C TYR A 172 0.32 -13.18 -2.62
N LEU A 173 1.24 -12.63 -3.43
CA LEU A 173 1.85 -13.40 -4.51
C LEU A 173 2.68 -14.56 -3.96
N PHE A 174 3.47 -14.31 -2.91
CA PHE A 174 4.27 -15.32 -2.22
C PHE A 174 3.41 -16.44 -1.65
N ASN A 175 2.31 -16.12 -0.95
CA ASN A 175 1.45 -17.16 -0.40
C ASN A 175 0.72 -17.97 -1.49
N LYS A 176 0.36 -17.35 -2.61
CA LYS A 176 -0.21 -18.07 -3.77
C LYS A 176 0.80 -19.03 -4.39
N THR A 177 2.05 -18.60 -4.59
CA THR A 177 3.09 -19.48 -5.12
C THR A 177 3.49 -20.57 -4.13
N LEU A 178 3.56 -20.26 -2.84
CA LEU A 178 3.82 -21.22 -1.77
C LEU A 178 2.72 -22.29 -1.71
N ALA A 179 1.44 -21.92 -1.82
CA ALA A 179 0.34 -22.87 -1.89
C ALA A 179 0.48 -23.84 -3.08
N LEU A 180 0.82 -23.32 -4.25
CA LEU A 180 1.02 -24.15 -5.44
C LEU A 180 2.20 -25.13 -5.27
N LEU A 181 3.33 -24.64 -4.77
CA LEU A 181 4.54 -25.45 -4.57
C LEU A 181 4.35 -26.53 -3.49
N THR A 182 3.69 -26.18 -2.39
CA THR A 182 3.41 -27.14 -1.30
C THR A 182 2.36 -28.17 -1.72
N PHE A 183 1.38 -27.79 -2.53
CA PHE A 183 0.44 -28.73 -3.13
C PHE A 183 1.13 -29.75 -4.04
N LEU A 184 2.01 -29.28 -4.93
CA LEU A 184 2.83 -30.14 -5.78
C LEU A 184 3.74 -31.05 -4.95
N GLY A 185 4.40 -30.50 -3.92
CA GLY A 185 5.24 -31.27 -3.00
C GLY A 185 4.46 -32.36 -2.26
N MET A 186 3.24 -32.06 -1.82
CA MET A 186 2.34 -33.04 -1.20
C MET A 186 2.00 -34.18 -2.17
N ILE A 187 1.64 -33.88 -3.42
CA ILE A 187 1.33 -34.91 -4.43
C ILE A 187 2.54 -35.82 -4.65
N VAL A 188 3.72 -35.24 -4.84
CA VAL A 188 4.96 -35.99 -5.06
C VAL A 188 5.27 -36.88 -3.86
N ALA A 189 5.15 -36.37 -2.63
CA ALA A 189 5.36 -37.14 -1.41
C ALA A 189 4.37 -38.31 -1.27
N LEU A 190 3.10 -38.11 -1.62
CA LEU A 190 2.09 -39.18 -1.64
C LEU A 190 2.39 -40.25 -2.68
N ILE A 191 2.86 -39.86 -3.88
CA ILE A 191 3.28 -40.81 -4.92
C ILE A 191 4.45 -41.68 -4.41
N PHE A 192 5.49 -41.05 -3.86
CA PHE A 192 6.64 -41.79 -3.30
C PHE A 192 6.26 -42.65 -2.11
N HIS A 193 5.35 -42.19 -1.24
CA HIS A 193 4.80 -43.02 -0.17
C HIS A 193 4.07 -44.24 -0.75
N GLY A 194 3.19 -44.06 -1.73
CA GLY A 194 2.47 -45.16 -2.37
C GLY A 194 3.37 -46.16 -3.10
N ILE A 195 4.50 -45.71 -3.66
CA ILE A 195 5.49 -46.60 -4.30
C ILE A 195 6.32 -47.35 -3.25
N SER A 196 6.72 -46.69 -2.16
CA SER A 196 7.55 -47.29 -1.10
C SER A 196 6.78 -48.17 -0.12
N ALA A 197 5.45 -48.00 -0.04
CA ALA A 197 4.56 -48.82 0.79
C ALA A 197 4.09 -50.10 0.10
N ARG A 198 4.35 -50.27 -1.20
CA ARG A 198 4.12 -51.49 -1.97
C ARG A 198 5.35 -52.40 -1.96
#